data_AF-A0A6E8W4Q6-F1
#
_entry.id   AF-A0A6E8W4Q6-F1
#
_cell.length_a   1.000
_cell.length_b   1.000
_cell.length_c   1.000
_cell.angle_alpha   90.00
_cell.angle_beta   90.00
_cell.angle_gamma   90.00
#
_symmetry.space_group_name_H-M   'P 1'
#
loop_
_entity.id
_entity.type
_entity.pdbx_description
1 polymer ?
#
loop_
_entity_poly.entity_id
_entity_poly.type
_entity_poly.pdbx_seq_one_letter_code
_entity_poly.pdbx_strand_id
1 'polypeptide(L)'
;MPEHTPAPTPGRAIYGFALYLLFQTLFLLYVLWAFVPTVWFDRLGLTYLPDKYFALFVPILTLVAVTLFAFLVYPSLGLAMMPDVDERTTVADGNSIVRCEFRFPDGLCCQQRVETPLERGWNVRRHCAKHSTRQGAVETQRTVRVANFCDCPYEGQCLLRKDPEYLPTLRSKDPIPAVSDLSLSQVSRTLYHRRGR
;
A
#
# COMPACT_ATOMS: atom_id res chain seq x y z
N MET A 1 18.42 -17.75 17.29
CA MET A 1 18.33 -18.82 16.28
C MET A 1 18.52 -18.19 14.90
N PRO A 2 19.63 -18.47 14.20
CA PRO A 2 19.96 -17.88 12.89
C PRO A 2 19.24 -18.55 11.70
N GLU A 3 18.44 -19.59 11.95
CA GLU A 3 17.72 -20.39 10.94
C GLU A 3 16.71 -19.58 10.09
N HIS A 4 16.19 -18.46 10.62
CA HIS A 4 15.19 -17.62 9.93
C HIS A 4 15.78 -16.38 9.26
N THR A 5 17.09 -16.15 9.38
CA THR A 5 17.72 -14.99 8.77
C THR A 5 17.92 -15.25 7.27
N PRO A 6 17.53 -14.34 6.36
CA PRO A 6 17.78 -14.48 4.92
C PRO A 6 19.27 -14.39 4.53
N ALA A 7 20.16 -14.32 5.53
CA ALA A 7 21.60 -14.23 5.33
C ALA A 7 22.14 -15.48 4.62
N PRO A 8 23.12 -15.32 3.72
CA PRO A 8 23.76 -16.43 3.03
C PRO A 8 24.55 -17.28 4.02
N THR A 9 23.96 -18.37 4.50
CA THR A 9 24.63 -19.35 5.34
C THR A 9 25.25 -20.44 4.46
N PRO A 10 26.40 -21.01 4.85
CA PRO A 10 27.05 -22.07 4.07
C PRO A 10 26.15 -23.30 3.89
N GLY A 11 25.31 -23.61 4.89
CA GLY A 11 24.31 -24.68 4.78
C GLY A 11 23.30 -24.46 3.64
N ARG A 12 22.80 -23.22 3.47
CA ARG A 12 21.84 -22.87 2.41
C ARG A 12 22.46 -22.90 1.02
N ALA A 13 23.76 -22.55 0.93
CA ALA A 13 24.51 -22.61 -0.33
C ALA A 13 24.70 -24.04 -0.84
N ILE A 14 24.91 -25.02 0.04
CA ILE A 14 25.07 -26.44 -0.33
C ILE A 14 23.80 -26.99 -0.98
N TYR A 15 22.62 -26.68 -0.43
CA TYR A 15 21.34 -27.11 -1.02
C TYR A 15 21.13 -26.50 -2.41
N GLY A 16 21.43 -25.21 -2.58
CA GLY A 16 21.36 -24.55 -3.88
C GLY A 16 22.29 -25.19 -4.90
N PHE A 17 23.53 -25.51 -4.50
CA PHE A 17 24.50 -26.18 -5.36
C PHE A 17 24.07 -27.61 -5.73
N ALA A 18 23.58 -28.40 -4.77
CA ALA A 18 23.07 -29.73 -5.03
C ALA A 18 21.86 -29.71 -5.97
N LEU A 19 20.91 -28.80 -5.75
CA LEU A 19 19.76 -28.60 -6.64
C LEU A 19 20.21 -28.16 -8.04
N TYR A 20 21.20 -27.27 -8.15
CA TYR A 20 21.73 -26.84 -9.43
C TYR A 20 22.32 -28.02 -10.22
N LEU A 21 23.16 -28.84 -9.60
CA LEU A 21 23.70 -30.04 -10.26
C LEU A 21 22.60 -31.03 -10.65
N LEU A 22 21.62 -31.24 -9.78
CA LEU A 22 20.47 -32.11 -10.05
C LEU A 22 19.63 -31.61 -11.22
N PHE A 23 19.26 -30.33 -11.26
CA PHE A 23 18.51 -29.78 -12.38
C PHE A 23 19.31 -29.76 -13.68
N GLN A 24 20.61 -29.46 -13.61
CA GLN A 24 21.50 -29.49 -14.77
C GLN A 24 21.59 -30.90 -15.37
N THR A 25 21.77 -31.92 -14.53
CA THR A 25 21.84 -33.32 -14.97
C THR A 25 20.52 -33.82 -15.52
N LEU A 26 19.39 -33.50 -14.86
CA LEU A 26 18.05 -33.82 -15.37
C LEU A 26 17.75 -33.11 -16.69
N PHE A 27 18.18 -31.86 -16.85
CA PHE A 27 18.00 -31.11 -18.09
C PHE A 27 18.78 -31.75 -19.25
N LEU A 28 20.04 -32.14 -19.03
CA LEU A 28 20.82 -32.85 -20.05
C LEU A 28 20.20 -34.19 -20.42
N LEU A 29 19.72 -34.96 -19.43
CA LEU A 29 19.01 -36.21 -19.66
C LEU A 29 17.71 -35.99 -20.46
N TYR A 30 16.98 -34.93 -20.14
CA TYR A 30 15.75 -34.54 -20.84
C TYR A 30 16.02 -34.16 -22.30
N VAL A 31 17.04 -33.34 -22.57
CA VAL A 31 17.45 -32.96 -23.93
C VAL A 31 17.90 -34.19 -24.72
N LEU A 32 18.74 -35.05 -24.12
CA LEU A 32 19.16 -36.30 -24.76
C LEU A 32 17.95 -37.16 -25.09
N TRP A 33 17.02 -37.32 -24.15
CA TRP A 33 15.77 -38.03 -24.39
C TRP A 33 14.92 -37.38 -25.49
N ALA A 34 14.82 -36.05 -25.55
CA ALA A 34 14.00 -35.36 -26.54
C ALA A 34 14.52 -35.54 -27.98
N PHE A 35 15.84 -35.49 -28.18
CA PHE A 35 16.44 -35.53 -29.52
C PHE A 35 16.78 -36.95 -30.02
N VAL A 36 17.03 -37.91 -29.12
CA VAL A 36 17.35 -39.29 -29.54
C VAL A 36 16.08 -40.00 -30.03
N PRO A 37 16.10 -40.64 -31.22
CA PRO A 37 14.93 -41.33 -31.75
C PRO A 37 14.61 -42.62 -30.97
N THR A 38 13.33 -42.97 -30.91
CA THR A 38 12.78 -44.09 -30.10
C THR A 38 13.42 -45.44 -30.42
N VAL A 39 13.82 -45.67 -31.67
CA VAL A 39 14.49 -46.91 -32.11
C VAL A 39 15.76 -47.24 -31.33
N TRP A 40 16.49 -46.24 -30.79
CA TRP A 40 17.65 -46.48 -29.95
C TRP A 40 17.25 -46.89 -28.53
N PHE A 41 16.15 -46.34 -28.02
CA PHE A 41 15.60 -46.72 -26.71
C PHE A 41 15.02 -48.14 -26.73
N ASP A 42 14.38 -48.55 -27.83
CA ASP A 42 13.86 -49.91 -28.00
C ASP A 42 14.99 -50.95 -27.98
N ARG A 43 16.15 -50.64 -28.58
CA ARG A 43 17.35 -51.50 -28.54
C ARG A 43 17.97 -51.60 -27.15
N LEU A 44 17.79 -50.57 -26.32
CA LEU A 44 18.23 -50.53 -24.92
C LEU A 44 17.21 -51.20 -23.98
N GLY A 45 16.08 -51.69 -24.48
CA GLY A 45 15.02 -52.33 -23.69
C GLY A 45 14.08 -51.37 -22.96
N LEU A 46 14.11 -50.08 -23.32
CA LEU A 46 13.29 -49.01 -22.71
C LEU A 46 12.01 -48.77 -23.51
N THR A 47 11.07 -49.71 -23.46
CA THR A 47 9.85 -49.72 -24.29
C THR A 47 8.67 -48.92 -23.74
N TYR A 48 8.73 -48.47 -22.48
CA TYR A 48 7.61 -47.80 -21.79
C TYR A 48 7.83 -46.30 -21.51
N LEU A 49 8.67 -45.62 -22.30
CA LEU A 49 8.82 -44.17 -22.13
C LEU A 49 7.58 -43.41 -22.63
N PRO A 50 7.30 -42.23 -22.04
CA PRO A 50 6.20 -41.38 -22.50
C PRO A 50 6.42 -40.94 -23.95
N ASP A 51 5.32 -40.60 -24.63
CA ASP A 51 5.37 -40.13 -26.01
C ASP A 51 6.24 -38.86 -26.13
N LYS A 52 6.93 -38.71 -27.27
CA LYS A 52 7.81 -37.58 -27.57
C LYS A 52 7.06 -36.25 -27.61
N TYR A 53 5.74 -36.28 -27.78
CA TYR A 53 4.88 -35.10 -27.62
C TYR A 53 5.10 -34.38 -26.28
N PHE A 54 5.38 -35.13 -25.20
CA PHE A 54 5.65 -34.53 -23.88
C PHE A 54 6.92 -33.67 -23.87
N ALA A 55 7.87 -33.90 -24.80
CA ALA A 55 9.05 -33.03 -24.95
C ALA A 55 8.68 -31.61 -25.41
N LEU A 56 7.55 -31.41 -26.09
CA LEU A 56 7.05 -30.07 -26.45
C LEU A 56 6.04 -29.54 -25.45
N PHE A 57 5.22 -30.43 -24.89
CA PHE A 57 4.16 -30.04 -23.96
C PHE A 57 4.70 -29.49 -22.64
N VAL A 58 5.73 -30.12 -22.06
CA VAL A 58 6.34 -29.69 -20.79
C VAL A 58 6.88 -28.25 -20.85
N PRO A 59 7.71 -27.85 -21.83
CA PRO A 59 8.22 -26.48 -21.88
C PRO A 59 7.11 -25.45 -22.13
N ILE A 60 6.10 -25.78 -22.95
CA ILE A 60 4.95 -24.89 -23.17
C ILE A 60 4.17 -24.69 -21.87
N LEU A 61 3.85 -25.77 -21.14
CA LEU A 61 3.19 -25.67 -19.82
C LEU A 61 4.02 -24.85 -18.83
N THR A 62 5.34 -25.03 -18.82
CA THR A 62 6.24 -24.29 -17.93
C THR A 62 6.20 -22.80 -18.25
N LEU A 63 6.22 -22.41 -19.53
CA LEU A 63 6.09 -21.01 -19.95
C LEU A 63 4.72 -20.41 -19.57
N VAL A 64 3.63 -21.16 -19.76
CA VAL A 64 2.29 -20.74 -19.34
C VAL A 64 2.22 -20.57 -17.83
N ALA A 65 2.78 -21.51 -17.06
CA ALA A 65 2.80 -21.42 -15.60
C ALA A 65 3.63 -20.21 -15.12
N VAL A 66 4.81 -19.98 -15.70
CA VAL A 66 5.68 -18.84 -15.35
C VAL A 66 5.01 -17.52 -15.69
N THR A 67 4.38 -17.39 -16.86
CA THR A 67 3.67 -16.17 -17.24
C THR A 67 2.46 -15.91 -16.35
N LEU A 68 1.65 -16.92 -16.07
CA LEU A 68 0.52 -16.81 -15.14
C LEU A 68 0.99 -16.42 -13.74
N PHE A 69 2.07 -17.04 -13.26
CA PHE A 69 2.64 -16.72 -11.95
C PHE A 69 3.18 -15.29 -11.89
N ALA A 70 3.97 -14.87 -12.89
CA ALA A 70 4.61 -13.56 -12.90
C ALA A 70 3.62 -12.40 -13.07
N PHE A 71 2.59 -12.56 -13.91
CA PHE A 71 1.68 -11.46 -14.23
C PHE A 71 0.38 -11.45 -13.42
N LEU A 72 -0.09 -12.62 -12.98
CA LEU A 72 -1.35 -12.71 -12.24
C LEU A 72 -1.10 -13.01 -10.76
N VAL A 73 -0.45 -14.14 -10.47
CA VAL A 73 -0.33 -14.62 -9.08
C VAL A 73 0.51 -13.67 -8.25
N TYR A 74 1.72 -13.32 -8.71
CA TYR A 74 2.65 -12.51 -7.93
C TYR A 74 2.12 -11.10 -7.64
N PRO A 75 1.57 -10.34 -8.62
CA PRO A 75 0.96 -9.05 -8.33
C PRO A 75 -0.30 -9.17 -7.46
N SER A 76 -1.15 -10.18 -7.70
CA SER A 76 -2.37 -10.37 -6.90
C SER A 76 -2.05 -10.68 -5.44
N LEU A 77 -1.04 -11.50 -5.17
CA LEU A 77 -0.58 -11.81 -3.82
C LEU A 77 0.08 -10.59 -3.18
N GLY A 78 0.85 -9.81 -3.94
CA GLY A 78 1.41 -8.55 -3.48
C GLY A 78 0.32 -7.57 -3.04
N LEU A 79 -0.74 -7.42 -3.83
CA LEU A 79 -1.90 -6.60 -3.47
C LEU A 79 -2.70 -7.16 -2.29
N ALA A 80 -2.84 -8.49 -2.18
CA ALA A 80 -3.53 -9.13 -1.07
C ALA A 80 -2.79 -9.01 0.27
N MET A 81 -1.45 -8.84 0.23
CA MET A 81 -0.63 -8.62 1.43
C MET A 81 -0.51 -7.14 1.82
N MET A 82 -0.98 -6.21 1.00
CA MET A 82 -0.98 -4.79 1.36
C MET A 82 -2.03 -4.50 2.45
N PRO A 83 -1.76 -3.58 3.38
CA PRO A 83 -2.76 -3.07 4.32
C PRO A 83 -3.87 -2.30 3.57
N ASP A 84 -4.98 -2.05 4.26
CA ASP A 84 -6.11 -1.32 3.67
C ASP A 84 -5.69 0.06 3.16
N VAL A 85 -6.30 0.54 2.06
CA VAL A 85 -5.95 1.81 1.43
C VAL A 85 -6.19 3.01 2.35
N ASP A 86 -7.15 2.90 3.27
CA ASP A 86 -7.43 3.94 4.26
C ASP A 86 -6.52 3.85 5.49
N GLU A 87 -5.70 2.79 5.61
CA GLU A 87 -4.76 2.62 6.69
C GLU A 87 -3.50 3.48 6.50
N ARG A 88 -3.15 4.23 7.54
CA ARG A 88 -2.04 5.20 7.56
C ARG A 88 -0.67 4.58 7.24
N THR A 89 -0.48 3.30 7.57
CA THR A 89 0.78 2.57 7.40
C THR A 89 1.25 2.53 5.94
N THR A 90 0.33 2.75 4.99
CA THR A 90 0.63 2.91 3.56
C THR A 90 1.45 4.16 3.24
N VAL A 91 1.30 5.26 4.00
CA VAL A 91 1.93 6.57 3.71
C VAL A 91 3.03 6.91 4.71
N ALA A 92 2.84 6.59 5.99
CA ALA A 92 3.79 6.91 7.05
C ALA A 92 4.11 5.69 7.90
N ASP A 93 5.40 5.36 7.98
CA ASP A 93 5.91 4.28 8.80
C ASP A 93 6.19 4.74 10.25
N GLY A 94 6.54 3.80 11.12
CA GLY A 94 6.93 4.10 12.51
C GLY A 94 8.22 4.94 12.60
N ASN A 95 9.03 4.94 11.55
CA ASN A 95 10.26 5.74 11.49
C ASN A 95 10.05 7.15 10.92
N SER A 96 8.82 7.50 10.50
CA SER A 96 8.50 8.84 10.01
C SER A 96 8.84 9.91 11.07
N ILE A 97 9.65 10.90 10.66
CA ILE A 97 10.11 11.97 11.55
C ILE A 97 9.32 13.24 11.25
N VAL A 98 8.46 13.63 12.19
CA VAL A 98 7.80 14.93 12.18
C VAL A 98 8.49 15.83 13.22
N ARG A 99 8.94 17.00 12.77
CA ARG A 99 9.55 18.03 13.64
C ARG A 99 8.48 18.97 14.18
N CYS A 100 8.74 19.48 15.38
CA CYS A 100 7.87 20.46 16.01
C CYS A 100 7.89 21.81 15.25
N GLU A 101 6.73 22.36 14.94
CA GLU A 101 6.56 23.64 14.24
C GLU A 101 6.68 24.86 15.19
N PHE A 102 6.86 24.65 16.49
CA PHE A 102 6.90 25.75 17.46
C PHE A 102 8.13 26.63 17.25
N ARG A 103 7.90 27.95 17.17
CA ARG A 103 8.93 28.98 17.08
C ARG A 103 8.99 29.77 18.38
N PHE A 104 10.18 29.90 18.95
CA PHE A 104 10.44 30.73 20.11
C PHE A 104 10.37 32.21 19.75
N PRO A 105 10.06 33.11 20.71
CA PRO A 105 10.07 34.56 20.49
C PRO A 105 11.42 35.09 20.01
N ASP A 106 12.52 34.39 20.30
CA ASP A 106 13.87 34.68 19.79
C ASP A 106 14.09 34.26 18.32
N GLY A 107 13.05 33.78 17.65
CA GLY A 107 13.07 33.37 16.24
C GLY A 107 13.59 31.96 15.98
N LEU A 108 14.09 31.26 16.99
CA LEU A 108 14.58 29.87 16.92
C LEU A 108 13.42 28.86 16.82
N CYS A 109 13.62 27.74 16.11
CA CYS A 109 12.63 26.67 15.99
C CYS A 109 12.94 25.50 16.93
N CYS A 110 11.89 24.86 17.46
CA CYS A 110 12.03 23.65 18.24
C CYS A 110 12.51 22.46 17.36
N GLN A 111 13.69 21.90 17.65
CA GLN A 111 14.25 20.77 16.90
C GLN A 111 13.80 19.39 17.42
N GLN A 112 12.90 19.35 18.41
CA GLN A 112 12.50 18.10 19.05
C GLN A 112 11.51 17.32 18.15
N ARG A 113 11.68 15.99 18.08
CA ARG A 113 10.76 15.08 17.37
C ARG A 113 9.41 15.04 18.09
N VAL A 114 8.33 15.00 17.30
CA VAL A 114 6.99 14.72 17.81
C VAL A 114 6.85 13.21 18.00
N GLU A 115 6.61 12.78 19.23
CA GLU A 115 6.27 11.40 19.55
C GLU A 115 4.88 11.09 18.97
N THR A 116 4.75 9.93 18.31
CA THR A 116 3.49 9.43 17.72
C THR A 116 2.71 10.52 16.95
N PRO A 117 3.23 11.02 15.81
CA PRO A 117 2.68 12.20 15.17
C PRO A 117 1.25 12.07 14.62
N LEU A 118 0.68 10.86 14.54
CA LEU A 118 -0.71 10.61 14.11
C LEU A 118 -1.25 9.51 15.03
N GLU A 119 -1.83 9.91 16.16
CA GLU A 119 -2.43 8.99 17.12
C GLU A 119 -3.89 8.65 16.80
N ARG A 120 -4.63 9.54 16.12
CA ARG A 120 -6.06 9.38 15.83
C ARG A 120 -6.45 10.00 14.47
N GLY A 121 -6.46 9.20 13.41
CA GLY A 121 -6.86 9.63 12.06
C GLY A 121 -5.69 10.22 11.26
N TRP A 122 -5.97 11.07 10.26
CA TRP A 122 -4.95 11.68 9.41
C TRP A 122 -4.31 12.97 9.98
N ASN A 123 -4.51 13.26 11.27
CA ASN A 123 -4.11 14.52 11.89
C ASN A 123 -2.64 14.53 12.36
N VAL A 124 -1.78 15.26 11.65
CA VAL A 124 -0.38 15.43 12.09
C VAL A 124 -0.31 16.36 13.29
N ARG A 125 0.13 15.82 14.43
CA ARG A 125 0.55 16.61 15.59
C ARG A 125 1.69 17.52 15.18
N ARG A 126 1.43 18.83 15.26
CA ARG A 126 2.39 19.88 14.86
C ARG A 126 3.40 20.21 15.95
N HIS A 127 3.12 19.85 17.19
CA HIS A 127 3.91 20.25 18.36
C HIS A 127 4.35 19.02 19.17
N CYS A 128 5.55 19.10 19.76
CA CYS A 128 6.07 18.10 20.68
C CYS A 128 5.32 18.13 22.02
N ALA A 129 5.43 17.07 22.83
CA ALA A 129 4.73 16.96 24.11
C ALA A 129 4.96 18.16 25.08
N LYS A 130 6.13 18.80 24.97
CA LYS A 130 6.47 20.01 25.76
C LYS A 130 5.72 21.27 25.32
N HIS A 131 5.32 21.34 24.04
CA HIS A 131 4.66 22.51 23.45
C HIS A 131 3.17 22.26 23.15
N SER A 132 2.71 21.01 23.12
CA SER A 132 1.29 20.67 22.96
C SER A 132 0.43 21.13 24.15
N THR A 133 0.98 21.07 25.36
CA THR A 133 0.29 21.45 26.61
C THR A 133 0.11 22.96 26.78
N ARG A 134 0.96 23.80 26.18
CA ARG A 134 0.80 25.26 26.19
C ARG A 134 -0.31 25.77 25.26
N GLN A 135 -0.74 24.95 24.30
CA GLN A 135 -1.89 25.21 23.43
C GLN A 135 -3.00 24.18 23.71
N GLY A 136 -3.24 23.90 25.01
CA GLY A 136 -4.31 23.00 25.43
C GLY A 136 -5.64 23.35 24.74
N ALA A 137 -6.25 22.32 24.14
CA ALA A 137 -7.67 22.25 23.83
C ALA A 137 -8.23 23.31 22.85
N VAL A 138 -7.60 23.46 21.68
CA VAL A 138 -8.38 23.80 20.48
C VAL A 138 -8.40 22.58 19.54
N GLU A 139 -8.85 21.46 20.09
CA GLU A 139 -9.57 20.48 19.30
C GLU A 139 -10.96 21.08 19.04
N THR A 140 -10.99 22.18 18.25
CA THR A 140 -12.24 22.66 17.68
C THR A 140 -12.87 21.44 17.01
N GLN A 141 -14.00 20.99 17.53
CA GLN A 141 -14.99 20.33 16.69
C GLN A 141 -15.19 21.25 15.49
N ARG A 142 -14.50 20.96 14.39
CA ARG A 142 -14.53 21.75 13.15
C ARG A 142 -15.73 21.39 12.29
N THR A 143 -16.72 20.71 12.87
CA THR A 143 -18.08 20.85 12.37
C THR A 143 -18.52 22.26 12.77
N VAL A 144 -18.39 23.20 11.83
CA VAL A 144 -18.88 24.57 12.00
C VAL A 144 -20.38 24.48 12.24
N ARG A 145 -20.78 24.47 13.52
CA ARG A 145 -22.19 24.62 13.88
C ARG A 145 -22.55 26.04 13.47
N VAL A 146 -23.47 26.16 12.51
CA VAL A 146 -23.96 27.45 12.03
C VAL A 146 -24.55 28.21 13.23
N ALA A 147 -23.88 29.29 13.65
CA ALA A 147 -24.32 30.13 14.76
C ALA A 147 -25.65 30.81 14.43
N ASN A 148 -26.45 31.10 15.45
CA ASN A 148 -27.76 31.77 15.28
C ASN A 148 -27.66 33.27 14.99
N PHE A 149 -26.45 33.83 15.04
CA PHE A 149 -26.19 35.25 14.87
C PHE A 149 -25.13 35.46 13.78
N CYS A 150 -25.27 36.55 13.04
CA CYS A 150 -24.35 36.96 11.98
C CYS A 150 -23.59 38.20 12.42
N ASP A 151 -22.29 38.07 12.65
CA ASP A 151 -21.39 39.19 13.00
C ASP A 151 -20.64 39.72 11.77
N CYS A 152 -21.32 39.80 10.61
CA CYS A 152 -20.67 40.29 9.40
C CYS A 152 -20.39 41.80 9.50
N PRO A 153 -19.14 42.25 9.31
CA PRO A 153 -18.78 43.67 9.41
C PRO A 153 -19.30 44.53 8.24
N TYR A 154 -19.73 43.89 7.14
CA TYR A 154 -20.28 44.57 5.96
C TYR A 154 -21.71 44.09 5.70
N GLU A 155 -22.67 44.94 6.03
CA GLU A 155 -24.10 44.59 6.03
C GLU A 155 -24.64 44.23 4.62
N GLY A 156 -24.11 44.83 3.56
CA GLY A 156 -24.59 44.64 2.18
C GLY A 156 -24.27 43.27 1.55
N GLN A 157 -23.38 42.47 2.15
CA GLN A 157 -22.94 41.17 1.61
C GLN A 157 -23.40 39.98 2.46
N CYS A 158 -24.18 40.22 3.52
CA CYS A 158 -24.63 39.17 4.41
C CYS A 158 -25.83 38.40 3.81
N LEU A 159 -25.58 37.16 3.38
CA LEU A 159 -26.60 36.29 2.76
C LEU A 159 -27.79 36.02 3.71
N LEU A 160 -27.52 35.86 5.01
CA LEU A 160 -28.51 35.57 6.06
C LEU A 160 -29.42 36.75 6.40
N ARG A 161 -29.00 37.97 6.06
CA ARG A 161 -29.82 39.18 6.24
C ARG A 161 -30.61 39.53 4.99
N LYS A 162 -30.11 39.15 3.81
CA LYS A 162 -30.83 39.25 2.53
C LYS A 162 -31.96 38.23 2.45
N ASP A 163 -31.70 36.98 2.87
CA ASP A 163 -32.64 35.86 2.84
C ASP A 163 -32.70 35.16 4.22
N PRO A 164 -33.55 35.64 5.16
CA PRO A 164 -33.61 35.11 6.52
C PRO A 164 -34.11 33.65 6.61
N GLU A 165 -34.87 33.19 5.61
CA GLU A 165 -35.38 31.82 5.55
C GLU A 165 -34.33 30.78 5.11
N TYR A 166 -33.11 31.19 4.76
CA TYR A 166 -32.07 30.27 4.29
C TYR A 166 -31.34 29.53 5.43
N LEU A 167 -31.49 29.99 6.68
CA LEU A 167 -30.94 29.33 7.88
C LEU A 167 -31.29 27.84 8.03
N PRO A 168 -32.58 27.43 7.97
CA PRO A 168 -32.95 26.02 8.09
C PRO A 168 -32.31 25.14 7.01
N THR A 169 -32.19 25.64 5.77
CA THR A 169 -31.55 24.92 4.65
C THR A 169 -30.04 24.77 4.86
N LEU A 170 -29.38 25.75 5.48
CA LEU A 170 -27.98 25.64 5.86
C LEU A 170 -27.75 24.62 6.96
N ARG A 171 -28.67 24.52 7.94
CA ARG A 171 -28.59 23.52 9.02
C ARG A 171 -28.94 22.11 8.56
N SER A 172 -29.77 21.96 7.53
CA SER A 172 -30.14 20.64 6.99
C SER A 172 -29.04 20.01 6.14
N LYS A 173 -28.02 20.78 5.74
CA LYS A 173 -26.86 20.24 5.05
C LYS A 173 -25.93 19.57 6.06
N ASP A 174 -25.42 18.40 5.69
CA ASP A 174 -24.44 17.70 6.49
C ASP A 174 -23.20 18.59 6.72
N PRO A 175 -22.67 18.63 7.94
CA PRO A 175 -21.46 19.37 8.22
C PRO A 175 -20.32 18.81 7.38
N ILE A 176 -19.53 19.70 6.79
CA ILE A 176 -18.37 19.31 6.00
C ILE A 176 -17.37 18.64 6.94
N PRO A 177 -17.00 17.37 6.71
CA PRO A 177 -16.01 16.69 7.54
C PRO A 177 -14.65 17.37 7.41
N ALA A 178 -13.82 17.26 8.46
CA ALA A 178 -12.46 17.75 8.34
C ALA A 178 -11.70 16.92 7.28
N VAL A 179 -10.74 17.55 6.61
CA VAL A 179 -9.92 16.86 5.61
C VAL A 179 -9.21 15.63 6.20
N SER A 180 -8.92 15.64 7.50
CA SER A 180 -8.32 14.52 8.24
C SER A 180 -9.23 13.30 8.42
N ASP A 181 -10.53 13.48 8.23
CA ASP A 181 -11.55 12.48 8.53
C ASP A 181 -12.11 11.85 7.25
N LEU A 182 -11.65 12.32 6.08
CA LEU A 182 -12.01 11.78 4.77
C LEU A 182 -11.26 10.47 4.52
N SER A 183 -11.95 9.44 4.03
CA SER A 183 -11.30 8.22 3.58
C SER A 183 -10.59 8.45 2.25
N LEU A 184 -9.35 7.99 2.15
CA LEU A 184 -8.50 8.19 0.98
C LEU A 184 -9.05 7.40 -0.22
N SER A 185 -9.68 6.26 0.05
CA SER A 185 -10.43 5.44 -0.90
C SER A 185 -11.63 6.20 -1.52
N GLN A 186 -12.40 6.93 -0.72
CA GLN A 186 -13.54 7.71 -1.22
C GLN A 186 -13.08 8.94 -2.01
N VAL A 187 -12.02 9.61 -1.55
CA VAL A 187 -11.45 10.77 -2.25
C VAL A 187 -10.86 10.35 -3.60
N SER A 188 -10.05 9.30 -3.63
CA SER A 188 -9.49 8.78 -4.88
C SER A 188 -10.58 8.31 -5.83
N ARG A 189 -11.62 7.63 -5.33
CA ARG A 189 -12.78 7.26 -6.12
C ARG A 189 -13.47 8.50 -6.69
N THR A 190 -13.76 9.53 -5.91
CA THR A 190 -14.45 10.73 -6.43
C THR A 190 -13.61 11.53 -7.45
N LEU A 191 -12.30 11.65 -7.24
CA LEU A 191 -11.40 12.40 -8.13
C LEU A 191 -11.12 11.65 -9.44
N TYR A 192 -10.86 10.35 -9.36
CA TYR A 192 -10.46 9.53 -10.51
C TYR A 192 -11.62 8.75 -11.15
N HIS A 193 -12.82 8.80 -10.56
CA HIS A 193 -14.02 8.27 -11.20
C HIS A 193 -14.36 9.15 -12.40
N ARG A 194 -13.83 8.73 -13.55
CA ARG A 194 -14.22 9.24 -14.86
C ARG A 194 -15.71 8.99 -15.02
N ARG A 195 -16.54 10.02 -14.85
CA ARG A 195 -17.96 9.98 -15.28
C ARG A 195 -17.91 9.74 -16.79
N GLY A 196 -18.24 8.52 -17.20
CA GLY A 196 -18.37 8.18 -18.62
C GLY A 196 -19.28 9.20 -19.30
N ARG A 197 -18.79 9.76 -20.41
CA ARG A 197 -19.67 10.27 -21.48
C ARG A 197 -20.14 9.09 -22.29
#